data_AF-A0A381T6P2-F1
#
_entry.id   AF-A0A381T6P2-F1
#
_cell.length_a   1.000
_cell.length_b   1.000
_cell.length_c   1.000
_cell.angle_alpha   90.00
_cell.angle_beta   90.00
_cell.angle_gamma   90.00
#
_symmetry.space_group_name_H-M   'P 1'
#
loop_
_entity.id
_entity.type
_entity.pdbx_description
1 polymer ?
#
loop_
_entity_poly.entity_id
_entity_poly.type
_entity_poly.pdbx_seq_one_letter_code
_entity_poly.pdbx_strand_id
1 'polypeptide(L)'
;MNKALLFALALLAPLTAVAQSVADDAHVAEALEVARIWLDAQKDYERLPSVAAAIVHDQELVWSGAVGMADIDAGRPATSSTLYSICSISKLFTSVAVMQLRDEGHLDLRDPVQKHLTFYDLEQQYDESTPVTLEGLLTHSAGLPRESDHPYWSGPEYPFPTKDEVITRLSDQETLHPSRTEYQYSNLGLSLAGYIVEEVSGTPYDQYVRSHILGPLGMDDTYSEMPRQHIGGQLAMGYTDLTRQGGRNEVPFFEAKGISPAAGYASSVDDLAKFAMWQFRLRGDTEELVHAYTLAEMQRVHFARPGSNTMRGLGFQVSARGGETFVGHGGSCPGFRTTLSLQNDSKIATVAMVNAMVNAGKYSTGVYNLVADAIKSATAEDNEHPVTADANGNGGDGNSNPDAQIDPTRYMGTYTGGLGGSETVVVRWKGGIATLSLPTDNPRQSLSELTHVEADTFRRSGNDGELGTEVIFETDEQGRVFRMRTPLNYRTRVN
;
A
#
# COMPACT_ATOMS: atom_id res chain seq x y z
N MET A 1 -32.35 70.19 -5.16
CA MET A 1 -32.76 68.88 -4.61
C MET A 1 -32.65 67.84 -5.73
N ASN A 2 -31.52 67.13 -5.83
CA ASN A 2 -31.33 66.06 -6.80
C ASN A 2 -31.10 64.73 -6.05
N LYS A 3 -31.88 63.73 -6.46
CA LYS A 3 -31.96 62.37 -5.90
C LYS A 3 -30.65 61.61 -6.16
N ALA A 4 -30.05 61.06 -5.11
CA ALA A 4 -28.95 60.11 -5.21
C ALA A 4 -29.51 58.70 -5.47
N LEU A 5 -29.01 58.05 -6.53
CA LEU A 5 -29.30 56.67 -6.89
C LEU A 5 -28.30 55.77 -6.12
N LEU A 6 -28.79 54.93 -5.21
CA LEU A 6 -27.98 53.89 -4.56
C LEU A 6 -27.97 52.65 -5.47
N PHE A 7 -26.82 52.32 -6.04
CA PHE A 7 -26.56 51.02 -6.65
C PHE A 7 -26.20 50.01 -5.54
N ALA A 8 -27.07 49.03 -5.32
CA ALA A 8 -26.77 47.86 -4.50
C ALA A 8 -25.91 46.90 -5.34
N LEU A 9 -24.63 46.77 -4.97
CA LEU A 9 -23.72 45.79 -5.54
C LEU A 9 -24.00 44.45 -4.85
N ALA A 10 -24.67 43.52 -5.54
CA ALA A 10 -24.84 42.16 -5.05
C ALA A 10 -23.51 41.41 -5.22
N LEU A 11 -22.81 41.14 -4.11
CA LEU A 11 -21.69 40.19 -4.09
C LEU A 11 -22.23 38.77 -4.33
N LEU A 12 -22.08 38.27 -5.55
CA LEU A 12 -22.18 36.84 -5.84
C LEU A 12 -20.90 36.17 -5.33
N ALA A 13 -20.99 35.49 -4.20
CA ALA A 13 -19.95 34.53 -3.79
C ALA A 13 -19.99 33.34 -4.76
N PRO A 14 -18.84 32.87 -5.28
CA PRO A 14 -18.83 31.66 -6.09
C PRO A 14 -19.22 30.48 -5.20
N LEU A 15 -20.28 29.76 -5.57
CA LEU A 15 -20.52 28.42 -5.05
C LEU A 15 -19.37 27.54 -5.56
N THR A 16 -18.39 27.27 -4.72
CA THR A 16 -17.47 26.16 -4.95
C THR A 16 -18.29 24.88 -4.82
N ALA A 17 -18.59 24.23 -5.93
CA ALA A 17 -19.10 22.88 -5.91
C ALA A 17 -18.06 22.02 -5.17
N VAL A 18 -18.45 21.46 -4.02
CA VAL A 18 -17.64 20.44 -3.35
C VAL A 18 -17.72 19.23 -4.26
N ALA A 19 -16.59 18.86 -4.87
CA ALA A 19 -16.52 17.62 -5.64
C ALA A 19 -16.92 16.47 -4.71
N GLN A 20 -17.86 15.62 -5.16
CA GLN A 20 -18.28 14.45 -4.40
C GLN A 20 -17.07 13.51 -4.24
N SER A 21 -16.88 12.99 -3.03
CA SER A 21 -15.79 12.06 -2.71
C SER A 21 -15.96 10.77 -3.52
N VAL A 22 -14.86 10.21 -4.04
CA VAL A 22 -14.90 8.92 -4.75
C VAL A 22 -15.35 7.80 -3.82
N ALA A 23 -15.09 7.93 -2.51
CA ALA A 23 -15.58 6.99 -1.51
C ALA A 23 -17.13 6.98 -1.38
N ASP A 24 -17.82 8.06 -1.76
CA ASP A 24 -19.27 8.15 -1.73
C ASP A 24 -19.95 7.44 -2.93
N ASP A 25 -19.19 7.05 -3.95
CA ASP A 25 -19.71 6.22 -5.03
C ASP A 25 -20.15 4.85 -4.49
N ALA A 26 -21.36 4.43 -4.85
CA ALA A 26 -21.96 3.21 -4.30
C ALA A 26 -21.14 1.95 -4.61
N HIS A 27 -20.56 1.86 -5.80
CA HIS A 27 -19.75 0.70 -6.18
C HIS A 27 -18.39 0.71 -5.49
N VAL A 28 -17.81 1.90 -5.26
CA VAL A 28 -16.60 2.04 -4.44
C VAL A 28 -16.88 1.61 -3.00
N ALA A 29 -17.96 2.10 -2.38
CA ALA A 29 -18.35 1.72 -1.02
C ALA A 29 -18.58 0.20 -0.88
N GLU A 30 -19.24 -0.43 -1.85
CA GLU A 30 -19.42 -1.88 -1.91
C GLU A 30 -18.06 -2.61 -1.99
N ALA A 31 -17.14 -2.15 -2.85
CA ALA A 31 -15.83 -2.76 -2.98
C ALA A 31 -14.96 -2.63 -1.72
N LEU A 32 -15.05 -1.49 -1.03
CA LEU A 32 -14.40 -1.24 0.26
C LEU A 32 -14.91 -2.20 1.34
N GLU A 33 -16.23 -2.42 1.40
CA GLU A 33 -16.82 -3.36 2.35
C GLU A 33 -16.35 -4.80 2.10
N VAL A 34 -16.28 -5.22 0.83
CA VAL A 34 -15.72 -6.53 0.47
C VAL A 34 -14.25 -6.65 0.85
N ALA A 35 -13.45 -5.60 0.63
CA ALA A 35 -12.06 -5.57 1.06
C ALA A 35 -11.93 -5.71 2.59
N ARG A 36 -12.77 -5.01 3.36
CA ARG A 36 -12.80 -5.10 4.83
C ARG A 36 -13.14 -6.51 5.32
N ILE A 37 -14.19 -7.13 4.76
CA ILE A 37 -14.60 -8.51 5.08
C ILE A 37 -13.46 -9.48 4.76
N TRP A 38 -12.80 -9.31 3.61
CA TRP A 38 -11.67 -10.16 3.23
C TRP A 38 -10.48 -9.99 4.19
N LEU A 39 -10.08 -8.77 4.52
CA LEU A 39 -8.98 -8.53 5.47
C LEU A 39 -9.26 -9.12 6.85
N ASP A 40 -10.48 -8.97 7.37
CA ASP A 40 -10.90 -9.54 8.65
C ASP A 40 -10.79 -11.07 8.65
N ALA A 41 -11.27 -11.70 7.57
CA ALA A 41 -11.13 -13.14 7.40
C ALA A 41 -9.66 -13.57 7.30
N GLN A 42 -8.82 -12.86 6.53
CA GLN A 42 -7.40 -13.20 6.44
C GLN A 42 -6.72 -13.12 7.80
N LYS A 43 -7.02 -12.09 8.61
CA LYS A 43 -6.55 -12.00 9.99
C LYS A 43 -6.88 -13.29 10.77
N ASP A 44 -8.12 -13.77 10.71
CA ASP A 44 -8.51 -14.96 11.48
C ASP A 44 -7.93 -16.25 10.92
N TYR A 45 -8.06 -16.49 9.62
CA TYR A 45 -7.61 -17.72 8.98
C TYR A 45 -6.07 -17.86 8.95
N GLU A 46 -5.33 -16.75 8.88
CA GLU A 46 -3.86 -16.75 9.00
C GLU A 46 -3.35 -16.50 10.42
N ARG A 47 -4.27 -16.33 11.39
CA ARG A 47 -3.98 -16.07 12.80
C ARG A 47 -3.00 -14.90 12.95
N LEU A 48 -3.30 -13.81 12.26
CA LEU A 48 -2.55 -12.56 12.34
C LEU A 48 -2.99 -11.78 13.57
N PRO A 49 -2.07 -11.10 14.26
CA PRO A 49 -2.45 -10.17 15.32
C PRO A 49 -3.30 -9.02 14.74
N SER A 50 -2.78 -8.31 13.73
CA SER A 50 -3.53 -7.28 13.01
C SER A 50 -3.12 -7.12 11.55
N VAL A 51 -4.01 -6.52 10.76
CA VAL A 51 -3.72 -5.99 9.42
C VAL A 51 -4.29 -4.58 9.35
N ALA A 52 -3.44 -3.58 9.12
CA ALA A 52 -3.83 -2.21 8.79
C ALA A 52 -3.67 -1.96 7.29
N ALA A 53 -4.58 -1.20 6.70
CA ALA A 53 -4.54 -0.89 5.28
C ALA A 53 -5.12 0.50 4.97
N ALA A 54 -4.69 1.07 3.86
CA ALA A 54 -5.22 2.31 3.31
C ALA A 54 -5.30 2.25 1.79
N ILE A 55 -6.26 2.99 1.22
CA ILE A 55 -6.52 3.14 -0.20
C ILE A 55 -6.59 4.64 -0.48
N VAL A 56 -5.77 5.08 -1.43
CA VAL A 56 -5.74 6.46 -1.90
C VAL A 56 -6.13 6.49 -3.37
N HIS A 57 -6.93 7.48 -3.75
CA HIS A 57 -7.13 7.86 -5.14
C HIS A 57 -6.81 9.35 -5.30
N ASP A 58 -5.80 9.65 -6.11
CA ASP A 58 -5.25 11.01 -6.30
C ASP A 58 -4.97 11.73 -4.96
N GLN A 59 -5.76 12.74 -4.60
CA GLN A 59 -5.60 13.53 -3.37
C GLN A 59 -6.60 13.15 -2.27
N GLU A 60 -7.28 12.01 -2.42
CA GLU A 60 -8.30 11.53 -1.50
C GLU A 60 -7.85 10.23 -0.81
N LEU A 61 -7.91 10.22 0.52
CA LEU A 61 -7.85 9.00 1.31
C LEU A 61 -9.24 8.33 1.27
N VAL A 62 -9.45 7.49 0.25
CA VAL A 62 -10.72 6.80 0.00
C VAL A 62 -11.14 5.93 1.17
N TRP A 63 -10.17 5.25 1.80
CA TRP A 63 -10.40 4.46 3.01
C TRP A 63 -9.10 4.20 3.76
N SER A 64 -9.15 4.18 5.09
CA SER A 64 -8.13 3.59 5.93
C SER A 64 -8.74 2.90 7.14
N GLY A 65 -8.07 1.87 7.63
CA GLY A 65 -8.54 1.12 8.78
C GLY A 65 -7.63 -0.03 9.15
N ALA A 66 -8.03 -0.77 10.17
CA ALA A 66 -7.34 -1.97 10.61
C ALA A 66 -8.32 -3.00 11.16
N VAL A 67 -7.90 -4.25 11.14
CA VAL A 67 -8.56 -5.38 11.80
C VAL A 67 -7.58 -6.02 12.78
N GLY A 68 -8.09 -6.49 13.92
CA GLY A 68 -7.29 -7.19 14.93
C GLY A 68 -6.64 -6.29 15.98
N MET A 69 -5.56 -6.79 16.59
CA MET A 69 -4.90 -6.21 17.75
C MET A 69 -3.50 -5.70 17.42
N ALA A 70 -3.25 -4.45 17.75
CA ALA A 70 -1.90 -3.88 17.74
C ALA A 70 -1.05 -4.49 18.86
N ASP A 71 -1.67 -4.93 19.95
CA ASP A 71 -1.05 -5.63 21.07
C ASP A 71 -2.05 -6.65 21.64
N ILE A 72 -1.72 -7.94 21.49
CA ILE A 72 -2.60 -9.05 21.91
C ILE A 72 -2.71 -9.10 23.43
N ASP A 73 -1.60 -8.97 24.15
CA ASP A 73 -1.54 -9.17 25.60
C ASP A 73 -2.20 -7.99 26.34
N ALA A 74 -2.04 -6.78 25.81
CA ALA A 74 -2.75 -5.59 26.31
C ALA A 74 -4.21 -5.48 25.83
N GLY A 75 -4.64 -6.33 24.89
CA GLY A 75 -5.98 -6.27 24.29
C GLY A 75 -6.24 -4.96 23.52
N ARG A 76 -5.19 -4.35 22.96
CA ARG A 76 -5.29 -3.05 22.28
C ARG A 76 -5.63 -3.26 20.80
N PRO A 77 -6.78 -2.76 20.32
CA PRO A 77 -7.15 -2.88 18.92
C PRO A 77 -6.20 -2.08 18.03
N ALA A 78 -5.95 -2.58 16.82
CA ALA A 78 -5.29 -1.81 15.79
C ALA A 78 -6.25 -0.77 15.18
N THR A 79 -5.70 0.35 14.75
CA THR A 79 -6.39 1.47 14.11
C THR A 79 -5.62 1.92 12.87
N SER A 80 -6.18 2.80 12.05
CA SER A 80 -5.48 3.42 10.92
C SER A 80 -4.24 4.23 11.35
N SER A 81 -4.27 4.78 12.57
CA SER A 81 -3.19 5.56 13.19
C SER A 81 -2.18 4.73 14.00
N THR A 82 -2.35 3.40 14.09
CA THR A 82 -1.38 2.55 14.78
C THR A 82 -0.02 2.58 14.07
N LEU A 83 1.07 2.74 14.83
CA LEU A 83 2.41 2.75 14.26
C LEU A 83 2.92 1.33 14.05
N TYR A 84 3.46 1.05 12.88
CA TYR A 84 4.18 -0.18 12.55
C TYR A 84 5.59 0.18 12.10
N SER A 85 6.56 -0.71 12.33
CA SER A 85 7.85 -0.60 11.63
C SER A 85 7.60 -0.71 10.12
N ILE A 86 7.92 0.33 9.37
CA ILE A 86 7.79 0.32 7.89
C ILE A 86 9.06 -0.17 7.20
N CYS A 87 10.11 -0.42 7.98
CA CYS A 87 11.29 -1.16 7.52
C CYS A 87 11.88 -0.53 6.26
N SER A 88 12.08 -1.32 5.21
CA SER A 88 12.70 -0.86 3.98
C SER A 88 11.91 0.17 3.17
N ILE A 89 10.68 0.51 3.55
CA ILE A 89 10.03 1.73 3.01
C ILE A 89 10.81 2.99 3.43
N SER A 90 11.58 2.96 4.52
CA SER A 90 12.51 4.02 4.96
C SER A 90 13.41 4.54 3.82
N LYS A 91 13.83 3.62 2.93
CA LYS A 91 14.71 3.93 1.79
C LYS A 91 14.11 4.95 0.84
N LEU A 92 12.78 4.99 0.73
CA LEU A 92 12.10 5.98 -0.10
C LEU A 92 12.34 7.39 0.44
N PHE A 93 12.26 7.57 1.76
CA PHE A 93 12.53 8.86 2.41
C PHE A 93 14.01 9.26 2.30
N THR A 94 14.93 8.31 2.49
CA THR A 94 16.37 8.56 2.24
C THR A 94 16.61 8.98 0.80
N SER A 95 16.00 8.29 -0.16
CA SER A 95 16.15 8.61 -1.57
C SER A 95 15.58 9.99 -1.88
N VAL A 96 14.41 10.36 -1.32
CA VAL A 96 13.87 11.72 -1.48
C VAL A 96 14.85 12.75 -0.94
N ALA A 97 15.40 12.55 0.26
CA ALA A 97 16.37 13.46 0.86
C ALA A 97 17.64 13.64 0.01
N VAL A 98 18.18 12.56 -0.56
CA VAL A 98 19.31 12.66 -1.51
C VAL A 98 18.94 13.46 -2.74
N MET A 99 17.74 13.26 -3.28
CA MET A 99 17.28 13.93 -4.49
C MET A 99 16.90 15.40 -4.25
N GLN A 100 16.50 15.78 -3.03
CA GLN A 100 16.36 17.19 -2.60
C GLN A 100 17.71 17.91 -2.70
N LEU A 101 18.74 17.36 -2.05
CA LEU A 101 20.08 17.93 -2.08
C LEU A 101 20.67 17.97 -3.50
N ARG A 102 20.29 17.02 -4.36
CA ARG A 102 20.65 17.04 -5.78
C ARG A 102 20.00 18.22 -6.51
N ASP A 103 18.70 18.41 -6.33
CA ASP A 103 17.95 19.50 -6.98
C ASP A 103 18.46 20.88 -6.53
N GLU A 104 18.90 20.99 -5.27
CA GLU A 104 19.57 22.16 -4.71
C GLU A 104 21.02 22.36 -5.21
N GLY A 105 21.57 21.41 -5.96
CA GLY A 105 22.92 21.47 -6.54
C GLY A 105 24.05 21.12 -5.56
N HIS A 106 23.75 20.51 -4.41
CA HIS A 106 24.74 20.13 -3.40
C HIS A 106 25.47 18.83 -3.72
N LEU A 107 24.89 17.94 -4.52
CA LEU A 107 25.48 16.66 -4.91
C LEU A 107 25.05 16.22 -6.32
N ASP A 108 25.81 15.30 -6.92
CA ASP A 108 25.45 14.63 -8.17
C ASP A 108 25.30 13.12 -7.96
N LEU A 109 24.37 12.47 -8.66
CA LEU A 109 24.18 11.02 -8.60
C LEU A 109 25.41 10.21 -9.04
N ARG A 110 26.28 10.81 -9.86
CA ARG A 110 27.55 10.22 -10.31
C ARG A 110 28.71 10.48 -9.38
N ASP A 111 28.51 11.26 -8.31
CA ASP A 111 29.55 11.46 -7.33
C ASP A 111 29.97 10.13 -6.71
N PRO A 112 31.28 9.88 -6.56
CA PRO A 112 31.77 8.75 -5.77
C PRO A 112 31.43 9.00 -4.30
N VAL A 113 31.11 7.94 -3.57
CA VAL A 113 30.73 8.04 -2.14
C VAL A 113 31.82 8.73 -1.31
N GLN A 114 33.09 8.46 -1.61
CA GLN A 114 34.27 9.04 -0.96
C GLN A 114 34.36 10.57 -1.07
N LYS A 115 33.71 11.17 -2.08
CA LYS A 115 33.65 12.64 -2.22
C LYS A 115 32.92 13.27 -1.03
N HIS A 116 31.88 12.58 -0.56
CA HIS A 116 30.99 13.08 0.50
C HIS A 116 31.33 12.46 1.85
N LEU A 117 31.68 11.18 1.90
CA LEU A 117 32.07 10.49 3.14
C LEU A 117 33.58 10.25 3.16
N THR A 118 34.33 11.16 3.78
CA THR A 118 35.80 11.06 3.85
C THR A 118 36.31 9.86 4.64
N PHE A 119 35.47 9.28 5.51
CA PHE A 119 35.74 8.04 6.24
C PHE A 119 35.45 6.76 5.44
N TYR A 120 34.86 6.85 4.24
CA TYR A 120 34.57 5.67 3.44
C TYR A 120 35.87 5.01 2.96
N ASP A 121 36.13 3.80 3.45
CA ASP A 121 37.37 3.04 3.24
C ASP A 121 37.12 1.57 2.86
N LEU A 122 35.87 1.20 2.53
CA LEU A 122 35.50 -0.15 2.08
C LEU A 122 36.25 -0.56 0.81
N GLU A 123 36.79 -1.78 0.81
CA GLU A 123 37.65 -2.29 -0.28
C GLU A 123 36.86 -2.49 -1.59
N GLN A 124 37.26 -1.78 -2.65
CA GLN A 124 36.70 -2.02 -3.98
C GLN A 124 37.52 -3.09 -4.70
N GLN A 125 37.19 -4.35 -4.46
CA GLN A 125 37.90 -5.56 -4.91
C GLN A 125 38.23 -5.60 -6.42
N TYR A 126 37.51 -4.84 -7.23
CA TYR A 126 37.61 -4.83 -8.69
C TYR A 126 38.30 -3.55 -9.19
N ASP A 127 39.62 -3.59 -9.39
CA ASP A 127 40.43 -2.43 -9.79
C ASP A 127 39.95 -1.73 -11.07
N GLU A 128 39.38 -2.46 -12.02
CA GLU A 128 38.84 -1.93 -13.29
C GLU A 128 37.39 -1.42 -13.16
N SER A 129 36.76 -1.55 -11.99
CA SER A 129 35.40 -1.07 -11.74
C SER A 129 35.36 0.46 -11.66
N THR A 130 34.23 1.04 -12.07
CA THR A 130 33.92 2.42 -11.69
C THR A 130 33.74 2.52 -10.17
N PRO A 131 33.97 3.70 -9.55
CA PRO A 131 33.71 3.89 -8.14
C PRO A 131 32.27 3.54 -7.72
N VAL A 132 32.09 3.20 -6.46
CA VAL A 132 30.76 3.22 -5.82
C VAL A 132 30.21 4.65 -5.86
N THR A 133 29.03 4.82 -6.46
CA THR A 133 28.37 6.12 -6.68
C THR A 133 27.03 6.20 -5.95
N LEU A 134 26.53 7.41 -5.73
CA LEU A 134 25.20 7.64 -5.15
C LEU A 134 24.09 6.96 -5.97
N GLU A 135 24.14 7.01 -7.30
CA GLU A 135 23.21 6.26 -8.18
C GLU A 135 23.28 4.75 -7.87
N GLY A 136 24.49 4.20 -7.73
CA GLY A 136 24.70 2.79 -7.39
C GLY A 136 24.12 2.42 -6.02
N LEU A 137 24.21 3.31 -5.03
CA LEU A 137 23.59 3.12 -3.71
C LEU A 137 22.07 3.02 -3.84
N LEU A 138 21.44 4.03 -4.46
CA LEU A 138 19.98 4.13 -4.56
C LEU A 138 19.35 3.05 -5.45
N THR A 139 20.08 2.54 -6.45
CA THR A 139 19.61 1.50 -7.38
C THR A 139 19.94 0.08 -6.91
N HIS A 140 20.63 -0.07 -5.77
CA HIS A 140 21.16 -1.35 -5.31
C HIS A 140 22.08 -2.03 -6.33
N SER A 141 22.90 -1.25 -7.03
CA SER A 141 23.87 -1.76 -8.00
C SER A 141 25.30 -1.31 -7.68
N ALA A 142 25.58 -0.86 -6.47
CA ALA A 142 26.91 -0.44 -6.06
C ALA A 142 27.93 -1.59 -5.93
N GLY A 143 27.47 -2.84 -5.96
CA GLY A 143 28.32 -4.00 -5.66
C GLY A 143 28.58 -4.21 -4.16
N LEU A 144 28.01 -3.37 -3.29
CA LEU A 144 28.19 -3.48 -1.84
C LEU A 144 27.57 -4.75 -1.26
N PRO A 145 28.10 -5.27 -0.13
CA PRO A 145 27.41 -6.26 0.67
C PRO A 145 26.00 -5.83 1.06
N ARG A 146 25.16 -6.81 1.39
CA ARG A 146 23.78 -6.52 1.80
C ARG A 146 23.75 -5.69 3.08
N GLU A 147 24.58 -6.06 4.05
CA GLU A 147 24.56 -5.58 5.42
C GLU A 147 25.93 -5.01 5.81
N SER A 148 25.98 -4.15 6.82
CA SER A 148 27.24 -3.86 7.53
C SER A 148 27.70 -5.13 8.27
N ASP A 149 29.01 -5.28 8.54
CA ASP A 149 29.59 -6.43 9.26
C ASP A 149 29.16 -6.52 10.74
N HIS A 150 27.87 -6.79 10.94
CA HIS A 150 27.20 -6.91 12.24
C HIS A 150 26.00 -7.87 12.11
N PRO A 151 25.70 -8.70 13.12
CA PRO A 151 24.65 -9.71 13.04
C PRO A 151 23.26 -9.15 13.43
N TYR A 152 22.90 -7.95 12.99
CA TYR A 152 21.75 -7.20 13.53
C TYR A 152 20.35 -7.73 13.21
N TRP A 153 20.25 -8.71 12.31
CA TRP A 153 19.00 -9.43 12.07
C TRP A 153 18.86 -10.71 12.92
N SER A 154 19.87 -11.05 13.71
CA SER A 154 19.86 -12.22 14.59
C SER A 154 19.12 -11.89 15.90
N GLY A 155 17.98 -12.54 16.09
CA GLY A 155 17.21 -12.44 17.32
C GLY A 155 17.72 -13.38 18.43
N PRO A 156 17.20 -13.23 19.66
CA PRO A 156 16.19 -12.24 20.07
C PRO A 156 16.74 -10.83 20.34
N GLU A 157 18.06 -10.64 20.38
CA GLU A 157 18.68 -9.38 20.80
C GLU A 157 18.69 -8.30 19.71
N TYR A 158 18.66 -8.69 18.43
CA TYR A 158 18.73 -7.80 17.26
C TYR A 158 19.77 -6.67 17.46
N PRO A 159 21.08 -7.01 17.56
CA PRO A 159 22.12 -6.07 17.96
C PRO A 159 22.48 -5.11 16.82
N PHE A 160 21.58 -4.19 16.49
CA PHE A 160 21.80 -3.14 15.50
C PHE A 160 22.97 -2.24 15.90
N PRO A 161 23.92 -1.99 14.97
CA PRO A 161 25.07 -1.15 15.23
C PRO A 161 24.69 0.33 15.21
N THR A 162 25.37 1.13 16.02
CA THR A 162 25.41 2.58 15.88
C THR A 162 26.07 2.99 14.56
N LYS A 163 25.91 4.25 14.15
CA LYS A 163 26.60 4.81 12.97
C LYS A 163 28.13 4.62 13.07
N ASP A 164 28.71 4.90 14.24
CA ASP A 164 30.16 4.76 14.47
C ASP A 164 30.63 3.30 14.36
N GLU A 165 29.82 2.35 14.83
CA GLU A 165 30.11 0.92 14.69
C GLU A 165 30.00 0.42 13.25
N VAL A 166 29.11 1.02 12.44
CA VAL A 166 29.08 0.77 10.98
C VAL A 166 30.35 1.30 10.34
N ILE A 167 30.73 2.56 10.63
CA ILE A 167 31.91 3.22 10.06
C ILE A 167 33.19 2.43 10.39
N THR A 168 33.37 2.03 11.65
CA THR A 168 34.57 1.32 12.12
C THR A 168 34.77 -0.04 11.44
N ARG A 169 33.71 -0.63 10.88
CA ARG A 169 33.73 -1.93 10.22
C ARG A 169 33.71 -1.84 8.69
N LEU A 170 33.70 -0.65 8.10
CA LEU A 170 33.65 -0.49 6.64
C LEU A 170 34.89 -1.11 5.96
N SER A 171 36.08 -0.89 6.51
CA SER A 171 37.34 -1.45 6.00
C SER A 171 37.47 -2.97 6.15
N ASP A 172 36.62 -3.61 6.95
CA ASP A 172 36.55 -5.07 7.06
C ASP A 172 35.67 -5.69 5.95
N GLN A 173 35.10 -4.87 5.06
CA GLN A 173 34.20 -5.30 3.99
C GLN A 173 34.77 -4.98 2.60
N GLU A 174 34.30 -5.70 1.60
CA GLU A 174 34.68 -5.51 0.20
C GLU A 174 33.44 -5.50 -0.72
N THR A 175 33.55 -4.87 -1.89
CA THR A 175 32.52 -4.98 -2.94
C THR A 175 32.45 -6.41 -3.47
N LEU A 176 31.25 -6.97 -3.54
CA LEU A 176 30.98 -8.32 -4.06
C LEU A 176 31.00 -8.38 -5.60
N HIS A 177 30.68 -7.27 -6.26
CA HIS A 177 30.62 -7.15 -7.72
C HIS A 177 31.16 -5.79 -8.17
N PRO A 178 31.59 -5.63 -9.44
CA PRO A 178 31.88 -4.32 -10.00
C PRO A 178 30.64 -3.42 -9.95
N SER A 179 30.85 -2.15 -9.63
CA SER A 179 29.78 -1.14 -9.54
C SER A 179 29.01 -1.05 -10.86
N ARG A 180 27.68 -0.99 -10.76
CA ARG A 180 26.68 -0.87 -11.84
C ARG A 180 26.56 -2.10 -12.75
N THR A 181 27.11 -3.25 -12.37
CA THR A 181 27.03 -4.49 -13.17
C THR A 181 25.95 -5.47 -12.69
N GLU A 182 25.74 -5.57 -11.38
CA GLU A 182 24.80 -6.52 -10.78
C GLU A 182 23.85 -5.85 -9.79
N TYR A 183 22.64 -6.39 -9.69
CA TYR A 183 21.71 -6.01 -8.63
C TYR A 183 22.07 -6.78 -7.36
N GLN A 184 22.42 -6.03 -6.32
CA GLN A 184 22.69 -6.53 -4.98
C GLN A 184 21.99 -5.61 -3.97
N TYR A 185 20.87 -6.08 -3.43
CA TYR A 185 20.14 -5.34 -2.40
C TYR A 185 21.06 -5.04 -1.23
N SER A 186 21.16 -3.77 -0.85
CA SER A 186 22.09 -3.31 0.19
C SER A 186 21.41 -2.33 1.13
N ASN A 187 21.26 -2.73 2.39
CA ASN A 187 20.92 -1.82 3.48
C ASN A 187 22.11 -0.93 3.80
N LEU A 188 23.34 -1.47 3.76
CA LEU A 188 24.57 -0.69 3.93
C LEU A 188 24.61 0.49 2.95
N GLY A 189 24.31 0.26 1.67
CA GLY A 189 24.29 1.31 0.67
C GLY A 189 23.29 2.43 0.97
N LEU A 190 22.10 2.10 1.47
CA LEU A 190 21.10 3.10 1.83
C LEU A 190 21.40 3.78 3.17
N SER A 191 22.07 3.10 4.10
CA SER A 191 22.63 3.73 5.30
C SER A 191 23.67 4.79 4.94
N LEU A 192 24.61 4.46 4.04
CA LEU A 192 25.61 5.40 3.54
C LEU A 192 24.95 6.58 2.81
N ALA A 193 23.88 6.36 2.04
CA ALA A 193 23.11 7.44 1.43
C ALA A 193 22.52 8.39 2.49
N GLY A 194 22.01 7.86 3.61
CA GLY A 194 21.56 8.69 4.74
C GLY A 194 22.71 9.44 5.43
N TYR A 195 23.90 8.84 5.52
CA TYR A 195 25.07 9.54 6.07
C TYR A 195 25.54 10.67 5.15
N ILE A 196 25.42 10.50 3.83
CA ILE A 196 25.69 11.57 2.86
C ILE A 196 24.71 12.73 3.04
N VAL A 197 23.42 12.46 3.27
CA VAL A 197 22.44 13.51 3.57
C VAL A 197 22.88 14.32 4.79
N GLU A 198 23.28 13.66 5.87
CA GLU A 198 23.75 14.34 7.09
C GLU A 198 25.00 15.18 6.84
N GLU A 199 26.00 14.62 6.15
CA GLU A 199 27.27 15.30 5.89
C GLU A 199 27.11 16.51 4.96
N VAL A 200 26.35 16.34 3.86
CA VAL A 200 26.16 17.38 2.85
C VAL A 200 25.26 18.51 3.36
N SER A 201 24.22 18.18 4.13
CA SER A 201 23.30 19.19 4.69
C SER A 201 23.83 19.84 5.98
N GLY A 202 24.80 19.22 6.66
CA GLY A 202 25.26 19.64 7.99
C GLY A 202 24.22 19.47 9.10
N THR A 203 23.13 18.73 8.84
CA THR A 203 22.00 18.53 9.76
C THR A 203 21.87 17.04 10.08
N PRO A 204 21.64 16.63 11.35
CA PRO A 204 21.37 15.22 11.67
C PRO A 204 20.29 14.62 10.78
N TYR A 205 20.51 13.40 10.28
CA TYR A 205 19.63 12.78 9.28
C TYR A 205 18.15 12.78 9.68
N ASP A 206 17.84 12.45 10.93
CA ASP A 206 16.49 12.43 11.48
C ASP A 206 15.83 13.82 11.45
N GLN A 207 16.60 14.86 11.77
CA GLN A 207 16.13 16.24 11.73
C GLN A 207 15.92 16.72 10.31
N TYR A 208 16.84 16.40 9.38
CA TYR A 208 16.70 16.75 7.97
C TYR A 208 15.41 16.17 7.40
N VAL A 209 15.18 14.86 7.56
CA VAL A 209 13.97 14.20 7.04
C VAL A 209 12.72 14.74 7.73
N ARG A 210 12.76 15.01 9.04
CA ARG A 210 11.62 15.61 9.74
C ARG A 210 11.26 16.98 9.16
N SER A 211 12.21 17.88 8.97
CA SER A 211 11.94 19.27 8.56
C SER A 211 11.72 19.46 7.06
N HIS A 212 12.34 18.64 6.21
CA HIS A 212 12.29 18.80 4.76
C HIS A 212 11.33 17.82 4.05
N ILE A 213 10.86 16.77 4.75
CA ILE A 213 9.96 15.76 4.18
C ILE A 213 8.73 15.55 5.06
N LEU A 214 8.90 15.03 6.28
CA LEU A 214 7.75 14.59 7.08
C LEU A 214 6.86 15.76 7.52
N GLY A 215 7.45 16.84 8.02
CA GLY A 215 6.73 18.05 8.44
C GLY A 215 5.97 18.72 7.29
N PRO A 216 6.61 19.02 6.14
CA PRO A 216 5.93 19.56 4.96
C PRO A 216 4.78 18.70 4.44
N LEU A 217 4.85 17.37 4.61
CA LEU A 217 3.79 16.45 4.22
C LEU A 217 2.73 16.22 5.32
N GLY A 218 2.90 16.81 6.50
CA GLY A 218 2.01 16.61 7.65
C GLY A 218 2.03 15.18 8.19
N MET A 219 3.17 14.48 8.06
CA MET A 219 3.38 13.10 8.51
C MET A 219 3.83 13.06 9.99
N ASP A 220 2.93 13.49 10.87
CA ASP A 220 3.18 13.65 12.31
C ASP A 220 3.36 12.29 13.03
N ASP A 221 2.80 11.22 12.47
CA ASP A 221 2.84 9.85 12.96
C ASP A 221 3.89 9.00 12.22
N THR A 222 4.91 9.65 11.67
CA THR A 222 6.05 8.99 11.03
C THR A 222 7.33 9.36 11.76
N TYR A 223 8.19 8.39 12.05
CA TYR A 223 9.43 8.56 12.81
C TYR A 223 10.58 7.85 12.08
N SER A 224 11.77 8.46 12.04
CA SER A 224 12.95 7.89 11.37
C SER A 224 13.59 6.71 12.11
N GLU A 225 13.12 6.44 13.33
CA GLU A 225 13.44 5.29 14.17
C GLU A 225 12.16 4.87 14.90
N MET A 226 12.02 3.61 15.29
CA MET A 226 10.85 3.17 16.06
C MET A 226 10.76 3.93 17.40
N PRO A 227 9.66 4.65 17.67
CA PRO A 227 9.57 5.54 18.81
C PRO A 227 9.28 4.76 20.11
N ARG A 228 10.33 4.50 20.90
CA ARG A 228 10.23 3.74 22.16
C ARG A 228 9.18 4.28 23.13
N GLN A 229 8.96 5.60 23.15
CA GLN A 229 7.96 6.25 23.99
C GLN A 229 6.51 5.84 23.68
N HIS A 230 6.26 5.24 22.50
CA HIS A 230 4.94 4.80 22.07
C HIS A 230 4.68 3.30 22.32
N ILE A 231 5.62 2.57 22.94
CA ILE A 231 5.39 1.18 23.39
C ILE A 231 4.25 1.15 24.41
N GLY A 232 3.30 0.23 24.24
CA GLY A 232 2.08 0.17 25.03
C GLY A 232 1.05 1.27 24.68
N GLY A 233 1.41 2.20 23.80
CA GLY A 233 0.57 3.30 23.31
C GLY A 233 0.20 3.11 21.85
N GLN A 234 0.77 3.91 20.95
CA GLN A 234 0.43 3.89 19.52
C GLN A 234 1.20 2.81 18.73
N LEU A 235 2.38 2.40 19.19
CA LEU A 235 3.25 1.44 18.50
C LEU A 235 2.72 0.02 18.65
N ALA A 236 2.48 -0.67 17.53
CA ALA A 236 2.12 -2.08 17.53
C ALA A 236 3.26 -2.95 18.08
N MET A 237 2.90 -4.01 18.77
CA MET A 237 3.82 -5.07 19.16
C MET A 237 4.06 -6.00 17.97
N GLY A 238 5.31 -6.37 17.70
CA GLY A 238 5.68 -7.25 16.60
C GLY A 238 5.58 -8.73 16.98
N TYR A 239 5.19 -9.59 16.03
CA TYR A 239 5.04 -11.03 16.27
C TYR A 239 5.75 -11.89 15.23
N THR A 240 6.21 -13.08 15.62
CA THR A 240 6.92 -14.01 14.73
C THR A 240 6.04 -14.54 13.58
N ASP A 241 6.65 -15.32 12.70
CA ASP A 241 5.92 -16.26 11.83
C ASP A 241 5.01 -17.18 12.66
N LEU A 242 4.01 -17.77 11.99
CA LEU A 242 3.16 -18.79 12.59
C LEU A 242 4.02 -20.03 12.87
N THR A 243 4.14 -20.39 14.14
CA THR A 243 4.86 -21.59 14.54
C THR A 243 4.09 -22.83 14.10
N ARG A 244 4.78 -23.98 14.00
CA ARG A 244 4.12 -25.27 13.73
C ARG A 244 3.11 -25.69 14.81
N GLN A 245 3.16 -25.08 16.00
CA GLN A 245 2.20 -25.27 17.07
C GLN A 245 0.96 -24.36 16.92
N GLY A 246 0.95 -23.49 15.90
CA GLY A 246 -0.14 -22.57 15.60
C GLY A 246 -0.13 -21.28 16.41
N GLY A 247 0.88 -21.04 17.26
CA GLY A 247 1.06 -19.76 17.96
C GLY A 247 2.01 -18.82 17.23
N ARG A 248 2.02 -17.55 17.63
CA ARG A 248 3.08 -16.59 17.32
C ARG A 248 3.66 -16.10 18.64
N ASN A 249 4.96 -15.81 18.65
CA ASN A 249 5.62 -15.23 19.81
C ASN A 249 5.80 -13.74 19.61
N GLU A 250 5.76 -12.97 20.69
CA GLU A 250 6.17 -11.57 20.68
C GLU A 250 7.65 -11.45 20.26
N VAL A 251 7.94 -10.44 19.45
CA VAL A 251 9.29 -10.07 19.04
C VAL A 251 9.74 -8.89 19.88
N PRO A 252 10.89 -8.98 20.58
CA PRO A 252 11.42 -7.86 21.35
C PRO A 252 11.57 -6.58 20.51
N PHE A 253 11.29 -5.44 21.16
CA PHE A 253 11.56 -4.12 20.59
C PHE A 253 13.04 -3.97 20.20
N PHE A 254 13.30 -3.32 19.06
CA PHE A 254 14.63 -3.00 18.56
C PHE A 254 14.66 -1.58 18.00
N GLU A 255 15.87 -1.05 17.79
CA GLU A 255 16.12 0.21 17.08
C GLU A 255 17.15 -0.09 15.99
N ALA A 256 16.97 0.45 14.78
CA ALA A 256 17.87 0.21 13.66
C ALA A 256 19.19 1.00 13.75
N LYS A 257 19.21 2.10 14.51
CA LYS A 257 20.37 2.95 14.83
C LYS A 257 21.15 3.40 13.58
N GLY A 258 22.36 2.88 13.35
CA GLY A 258 23.15 3.19 12.16
C GLY A 258 22.46 2.74 10.86
N ILE A 259 21.49 1.83 10.93
CA ILE A 259 20.73 1.31 9.80
C ILE A 259 19.41 2.05 9.57
N SER A 260 19.10 3.09 10.37
CA SER A 260 17.81 3.78 10.33
C SER A 260 17.43 4.39 8.98
N PRO A 261 18.35 4.98 8.18
CA PRO A 261 18.01 5.39 6.80
C PRO A 261 17.49 4.24 5.94
N ALA A 262 18.02 3.03 6.13
CA ALA A 262 17.61 1.87 5.36
C ALA A 262 16.38 1.15 5.92
N ALA A 263 16.14 1.16 7.24
CA ALA A 263 15.14 0.29 7.85
C ALA A 263 14.51 0.75 9.18
N GLY A 264 14.84 1.93 9.71
CA GLY A 264 14.46 2.30 11.09
C GLY A 264 13.03 2.79 11.26
N TYR A 265 12.36 3.19 10.17
CA TYR A 265 11.20 4.05 10.31
C TYR A 265 10.00 3.29 10.90
N ALA A 266 9.18 4.01 11.66
CA ALA A 266 7.81 3.64 11.99
C ALA A 266 6.83 4.66 11.39
N SER A 267 5.66 4.19 10.96
CA SER A 267 4.59 5.04 10.40
C SER A 267 3.22 4.42 10.64
N SER A 268 2.17 5.21 10.46
CA SER A 268 0.79 4.76 10.28
C SER A 268 0.43 4.59 8.80
N VAL A 269 -0.71 3.92 8.52
CA VAL A 269 -1.23 3.85 7.13
C VAL A 269 -1.76 5.20 6.66
N ASP A 270 -2.27 6.03 7.58
CA ASP A 270 -2.74 7.40 7.28
C ASP A 270 -1.60 8.31 6.81
N ASP A 271 -0.41 8.17 7.40
CA ASP A 271 0.77 8.95 6.99
C ASP A 271 1.37 8.46 5.67
N LEU A 272 1.45 7.14 5.45
CA LEU A 272 1.88 6.63 4.15
C LEU A 272 0.90 6.98 3.03
N ALA A 273 -0.38 7.19 3.34
CA ALA A 273 -1.34 7.74 2.39
C ALA A 273 -1.00 9.18 1.99
N LYS A 274 -0.61 10.06 2.93
CA LYS A 274 -0.13 11.42 2.62
C LYS A 274 1.11 11.40 1.73
N PHE A 275 2.04 10.46 1.99
CA PHE A 275 3.22 10.26 1.14
C PHE A 275 2.86 9.78 -0.27
N ALA A 276 1.80 8.97 -0.43
CA ALA A 276 1.30 8.57 -1.74
C ALA A 276 0.60 9.71 -2.49
N MET A 277 -0.28 10.45 -1.80
CA MET A 277 -0.95 11.65 -2.35
C MET A 277 0.05 12.69 -2.85
N TRP A 278 1.14 12.91 -2.10
CA TRP A 278 2.25 13.77 -2.52
C TRP A 278 2.84 13.36 -3.85
N GLN A 279 3.10 12.07 -4.04
CA GLN A 279 3.65 11.57 -5.30
C GLN A 279 2.66 11.76 -6.46
N PHE A 280 1.35 11.61 -6.22
CA PHE A 280 0.35 11.85 -7.25
C PHE A 280 0.21 13.32 -7.64
N ARG A 281 0.22 14.26 -6.68
CA ARG A 281 0.16 15.70 -7.02
C ARG A 281 1.44 16.22 -7.64
N LEU A 282 2.60 15.69 -7.23
CA LEU A 282 3.89 16.17 -7.74
C LEU A 282 4.15 15.78 -9.19
N ARG A 283 3.53 14.71 -9.72
CA ARG A 283 3.63 14.37 -11.15
C ARG A 283 2.93 15.38 -12.09
N GLY A 284 2.37 16.49 -11.58
CA GLY A 284 1.95 17.65 -12.35
C GLY A 284 3.07 18.70 -12.56
N ASP A 285 2.72 19.93 -12.96
CA ASP A 285 3.67 21.04 -13.15
C ASP A 285 3.97 21.82 -11.86
N THR A 286 4.03 21.12 -10.71
CA THR A 286 4.30 21.73 -9.40
C THR A 286 5.70 21.39 -8.89
N GLU A 287 6.31 22.31 -8.15
CA GLU A 287 7.52 22.08 -7.38
C GLU A 287 7.13 22.12 -5.90
N GLU A 288 7.38 21.02 -5.17
CA GLU A 288 7.22 20.96 -3.72
C GLU A 288 8.53 20.49 -3.08
N LEU A 289 8.59 19.23 -2.65
CA LEU A 289 9.75 18.67 -1.96
C LEU A 289 10.93 18.48 -2.92
N VAL A 290 10.65 18.04 -4.16
CA VAL A 290 11.61 17.92 -5.27
C VAL A 290 10.89 18.37 -6.55
N HIS A 291 11.59 18.52 -7.67
CA HIS A 291 10.92 18.80 -8.95
C HIS A 291 10.08 17.61 -9.44
N ALA A 292 9.03 17.87 -10.22
CA ALA A 292 8.20 16.83 -10.84
C ALA A 292 9.01 15.82 -11.68
N TYR A 293 9.96 16.30 -12.47
CA TYR A 293 10.85 15.45 -13.26
C TYR A 293 11.80 14.62 -12.39
N THR A 294 12.15 15.12 -11.19
CA THR A 294 12.96 14.41 -10.21
C THR A 294 12.21 13.18 -9.69
N LEU A 295 10.95 13.34 -9.29
CA LEU A 295 10.14 12.20 -8.86
C LEU A 295 9.93 11.20 -10.01
N ALA A 296 9.66 11.68 -11.23
CA ALA A 296 9.53 10.82 -12.40
C ALA A 296 10.83 10.02 -12.67
N GLU A 297 11.99 10.64 -12.48
CA GLU A 297 13.28 9.95 -12.53
C GLU A 297 13.44 8.93 -11.39
N MET A 298 13.11 9.27 -10.16
CA MET A 298 13.21 8.33 -9.04
C MET A 298 12.39 7.05 -9.28
N GLN A 299 11.25 7.18 -9.94
CA GLN A 299 10.30 6.09 -10.18
C GLN A 299 10.52 5.36 -11.53
N ARG A 300 11.34 5.87 -12.45
CA ARG A 300 11.65 5.16 -13.70
C ARG A 300 12.64 4.02 -13.45
N VAL A 301 12.75 3.11 -14.40
CA VAL A 301 13.73 2.02 -14.31
C VAL A 301 15.15 2.56 -14.55
N HIS A 302 16.02 2.39 -13.55
CA HIS A 302 17.46 2.60 -13.64
C HIS A 302 18.24 1.28 -13.70
N PHE A 303 17.71 0.22 -13.08
CA PHE A 303 18.32 -1.10 -13.14
C PHE A 303 17.26 -2.18 -13.36
N ALA A 304 17.50 -3.06 -14.34
CA ALA A 304 16.66 -4.22 -14.63
C ALA A 304 17.52 -5.47 -14.68
N ARG A 305 17.13 -6.48 -13.89
CA ARG A 305 17.74 -7.81 -13.98
C ARG A 305 16.95 -8.65 -14.99
N PRO A 306 17.59 -9.27 -15.99
CA PRO A 306 16.90 -10.17 -16.92
C PRO A 306 16.11 -11.25 -16.18
N GLY A 307 14.86 -11.47 -16.58
CA GLY A 307 13.96 -12.46 -15.98
C GLY A 307 13.30 -12.05 -14.65
N SER A 308 13.56 -10.82 -14.15
CA SER A 308 12.87 -10.27 -12.97
C SER A 308 11.66 -9.44 -13.38
N ASN A 309 10.51 -9.66 -12.74
CA ASN A 309 9.33 -8.78 -12.84
C ASN A 309 9.43 -7.56 -11.90
N THR A 310 10.54 -7.43 -11.18
CA THR A 310 10.84 -6.28 -10.32
C THR A 310 12.16 -5.65 -10.75
N MET A 311 12.08 -4.38 -11.13
CA MET A 311 13.17 -3.49 -11.49
C MET A 311 13.40 -2.47 -10.37
N ARG A 312 14.46 -1.66 -10.51
CA ARG A 312 14.84 -0.62 -9.54
C ARG A 312 14.84 0.76 -10.18
N GLY A 313 14.16 1.70 -9.52
CA GLY A 313 14.42 3.13 -9.66
C GLY A 313 15.44 3.60 -8.62
N LEU A 314 15.43 4.88 -8.31
CA LEU A 314 16.25 5.45 -7.23
C LEU A 314 15.49 5.27 -5.91
N GLY A 315 15.87 4.26 -5.12
CA GLY A 315 15.18 3.85 -3.89
C GLY A 315 13.88 3.08 -4.11
N PHE A 316 13.20 3.26 -5.26
CA PHE A 316 11.93 2.63 -5.58
C PHE A 316 12.07 1.24 -6.20
N GLN A 317 11.11 0.37 -5.88
CA GLN A 317 10.82 -0.83 -6.66
C GLN A 317 9.84 -0.47 -7.77
N VAL A 318 10.10 -0.96 -8.98
CA VAL A 318 9.18 -0.84 -10.12
C VAL A 318 8.81 -2.25 -10.52
N SER A 319 7.52 -2.56 -10.61
CA SER A 319 7.06 -3.93 -10.89
C SER A 319 5.93 -3.94 -11.91
N ALA A 320 5.95 -4.92 -12.79
CA ALA A 320 4.86 -5.16 -13.74
C ALA A 320 3.93 -6.25 -13.19
N ARG A 321 2.64 -5.94 -13.04
CA ARG A 321 1.61 -6.89 -12.58
C ARG A 321 0.31 -6.63 -13.32
N GLY A 322 -0.29 -7.67 -13.90
CA GLY A 322 -1.60 -7.55 -14.55
C GLY A 322 -1.63 -6.59 -15.74
N GLY A 323 -0.50 -6.36 -16.42
CA GLY A 323 -0.37 -5.37 -17.49
C GLY A 323 -0.15 -3.92 -17.02
N GLU A 324 -0.14 -3.69 -15.71
CA GLU A 324 0.08 -2.37 -15.11
C GLU A 324 1.47 -2.27 -14.46
N THR A 325 1.97 -1.04 -14.37
CA THR A 325 3.22 -0.73 -13.67
C THR A 325 2.90 -0.18 -12.28
N PHE A 326 3.48 -0.82 -11.26
CA PHE A 326 3.42 -0.38 -9.88
C PHE A 326 4.78 0.10 -9.40
N VAL A 327 4.77 1.18 -8.64
CA VAL A 327 5.95 1.76 -8.01
C VAL A 327 5.76 1.74 -6.49
N GLY A 328 6.82 1.54 -5.71
CA GLY A 328 6.72 1.58 -4.25
C GLY A 328 7.83 0.80 -3.58
N HIS A 329 7.57 0.27 -2.38
CA HIS A 329 8.53 -0.58 -1.69
C HIS A 329 7.83 -1.46 -0.63
N GLY A 330 8.40 -2.65 -0.39
CA GLY A 330 8.01 -3.52 0.72
C GLY A 330 8.89 -3.32 1.96
N GLY A 331 8.41 -3.72 3.12
CA GLY A 331 9.15 -3.69 4.37
C GLY A 331 9.20 -5.06 5.05
N SER A 332 10.34 -5.36 5.66
CA SER A 332 10.54 -6.55 6.48
C SER A 332 11.52 -6.23 7.59
N CYS A 333 11.06 -6.32 8.83
CA CYS A 333 11.86 -6.27 10.05
C CYS A 333 11.36 -7.34 11.01
N PRO A 334 12.09 -7.63 12.09
CA PRO A 334 11.57 -8.51 13.13
C PRO A 334 10.16 -8.09 13.57
N GLY A 335 9.18 -8.98 13.40
CA GLY A 335 7.80 -8.75 13.83
C GLY A 335 6.92 -7.92 12.91
N PHE A 336 7.44 -7.38 11.79
CA PHE A 336 6.69 -6.45 10.94
C PHE A 336 6.90 -6.68 9.45
N ARG A 337 5.81 -6.61 8.69
CA ARG A 337 5.79 -6.68 7.23
C ARG A 337 4.87 -5.61 6.67
N THR A 338 5.37 -4.84 5.71
CA THR A 338 4.64 -3.70 5.14
C THR A 338 4.77 -3.65 3.63
N THR A 339 3.86 -2.95 2.97
CA THR A 339 3.90 -2.67 1.54
C THR A 339 3.24 -1.33 1.26
N LEU A 340 3.92 -0.48 0.49
CA LEU A 340 3.35 0.68 -0.17
C LEU A 340 3.43 0.41 -1.68
N SER A 341 2.30 0.53 -2.38
CA SER A 341 2.20 0.29 -3.82
C SER A 341 1.37 1.40 -4.47
N LEU A 342 1.92 2.03 -5.50
CA LEU A 342 1.32 3.10 -6.28
C LEU A 342 1.16 2.63 -7.73
N GLN A 343 -0.04 2.75 -8.27
CA GLN A 343 -0.30 2.72 -9.72
C GLN A 343 -0.47 4.19 -10.13
N ASN A 344 0.54 4.73 -10.81
CA ASN A 344 0.62 6.17 -11.05
C ASN A 344 -0.31 6.68 -12.17
N ASP A 345 -0.72 5.83 -13.10
CA ASP A 345 -1.54 6.24 -14.25
C ASP A 345 -3.01 6.40 -13.85
N SER A 346 -3.53 5.49 -13.04
CA SER A 346 -4.85 5.58 -12.41
C SER A 346 -4.82 6.34 -11.08
N LYS A 347 -3.65 6.81 -10.64
CA LYS A 347 -3.43 7.49 -9.34
C LYS A 347 -4.03 6.74 -8.15
N ILE A 348 -3.89 5.42 -8.12
CA ILE A 348 -4.38 4.59 -7.00
C ILE A 348 -3.18 4.09 -6.22
N ALA A 349 -3.16 4.33 -4.90
CA ALA A 349 -2.19 3.72 -4.00
C ALA A 349 -2.87 2.83 -2.98
N THR A 350 -2.17 1.77 -2.59
CA THR A 350 -2.55 0.91 -1.48
C THR A 350 -1.39 0.75 -0.51
N VAL A 351 -1.74 0.73 0.77
CA VAL A 351 -0.84 0.46 1.87
C VAL A 351 -1.34 -0.76 2.62
N ALA A 352 -0.45 -1.66 3.02
CA ALA A 352 -0.74 -2.73 3.96
C ALA A 352 0.38 -2.86 4.98
N MET A 353 0.02 -2.98 6.26
CA MET A 353 0.95 -3.17 7.38
C MET A 353 0.45 -4.30 8.27
N VAL A 354 1.35 -5.21 8.62
CA VAL A 354 1.06 -6.37 9.45
C VAL A 354 2.11 -6.44 10.54
N ASN A 355 1.70 -6.55 11.80
CA ASN A 355 2.59 -6.81 12.93
C ASN A 355 2.86 -8.31 13.10
N ALA A 356 3.14 -8.98 11.99
CA ALA A 356 3.61 -10.34 11.96
C ALA A 356 4.48 -10.60 10.71
N MET A 357 5.31 -11.63 10.78
CA MET A 357 6.09 -12.07 9.62
C MET A 357 5.17 -12.83 8.65
N VAL A 358 4.65 -12.14 7.63
CA VAL A 358 3.87 -12.68 6.49
C VAL A 358 4.09 -11.86 5.22
N ASN A 359 3.51 -12.26 4.09
CA ASN A 359 3.56 -11.48 2.86
C ASN A 359 2.53 -10.33 2.88
N ALA A 360 2.92 -9.13 3.34
CA ALA A 360 2.04 -7.96 3.34
C ALA A 360 1.59 -7.51 1.93
N GLY A 361 2.36 -7.84 0.89
CA GLY A 361 2.02 -7.52 -0.50
C GLY A 361 0.76 -8.24 -0.97
N LYS A 362 0.41 -9.38 -0.36
CA LYS A 362 -0.87 -10.07 -0.58
C LYS A 362 -2.05 -9.13 -0.29
N TYR A 363 -2.02 -8.45 0.86
CA TYR A 363 -3.10 -7.57 1.32
C TYR A 363 -3.23 -6.31 0.47
N SER A 364 -2.11 -5.62 0.21
CA SER A 364 -2.11 -4.45 -0.68
C SER A 364 -2.61 -4.81 -2.10
N THR A 365 -2.17 -5.93 -2.66
CA THR A 365 -2.62 -6.39 -3.99
C THR A 365 -4.09 -6.80 -4.01
N GLY A 366 -4.53 -7.56 -3.00
CA GLY A 366 -5.92 -8.02 -2.92
C GLY A 366 -6.89 -6.86 -2.76
N VAL A 367 -6.55 -5.88 -1.93
CA VAL A 367 -7.30 -4.63 -1.80
C VAL A 367 -7.34 -3.87 -3.13
N TYR A 368 -6.18 -3.67 -3.78
CA TYR A 368 -6.11 -2.99 -5.09
C TYR A 368 -7.05 -3.65 -6.11
N ASN A 369 -6.97 -4.99 -6.25
CA ASN A 369 -7.76 -5.73 -7.23
C ASN A 369 -9.26 -5.71 -6.96
N LEU A 370 -9.69 -5.45 -5.73
CA LEU A 370 -11.11 -5.32 -5.39
C LEU A 370 -11.65 -3.93 -5.73
N VAL A 371 -10.86 -2.87 -5.51
CA VAL A 371 -11.36 -1.49 -5.53
C VAL A 371 -11.01 -0.73 -6.81
N ALA A 372 -9.96 -1.13 -7.53
CA ALA A 372 -9.44 -0.33 -8.64
C ALA A 372 -10.43 -0.14 -9.78
N ASP A 373 -11.18 -1.17 -10.18
CA ASP A 373 -12.17 -1.07 -11.26
C ASP A 373 -13.32 -0.13 -10.87
N ALA A 374 -13.77 -0.18 -9.62
CA ALA A 374 -14.84 0.69 -9.11
C ALA A 374 -14.39 2.16 -9.09
N ILE A 375 -13.18 2.43 -8.58
CA ILE A 375 -12.59 3.77 -8.56
C ILE A 375 -12.43 4.32 -9.98
N LYS A 376 -11.86 3.53 -10.90
CA LYS A 376 -11.68 3.94 -12.31
C LYS A 376 -13.01 4.22 -12.99
N SER A 377 -14.05 3.44 -12.68
CA SER A 377 -15.39 3.65 -13.26
C SER A 377 -16.05 4.92 -12.72
N ALA A 378 -15.95 5.17 -11.41
CA ALA A 378 -16.49 6.36 -10.76
C ALA A 378 -15.81 7.66 -11.24
N THR A 379 -14.58 7.58 -11.77
CA THR A 379 -13.77 8.75 -12.16
C THR A 379 -13.64 8.91 -13.67
N ALA A 380 -14.19 7.99 -14.47
CA ALA A 380 -14.11 8.04 -15.94
C ALA A 380 -14.94 9.17 -16.57
N GLU A 381 -15.83 9.84 -15.84
CA GLU A 381 -16.73 10.86 -16.40
C GLU A 381 -16.07 12.22 -16.70
N ASP A 382 -14.79 12.43 -16.40
CA ASP A 382 -14.08 13.70 -16.68
C ASP A 382 -13.21 13.69 -17.95
N ASN A 383 -13.08 12.56 -18.67
CA ASN A 383 -12.32 12.50 -19.94
C ASN A 383 -13.09 11.72 -21.02
N GLU A 384 -13.55 12.44 -22.04
CA GLU A 384 -14.12 11.98 -23.32
C GLU A 384 -15.64 11.73 -23.40
N HIS A 385 -16.39 12.80 -23.72
CA HIS A 385 -17.44 12.69 -24.73
C HIS A 385 -17.36 13.85 -25.74
N PRO A 386 -16.97 13.61 -27.01
CA PRO A 386 -17.41 14.47 -28.09
C PRO A 386 -18.92 14.29 -28.21
N VAL A 387 -19.66 15.39 -28.05
CA VAL A 387 -21.06 15.49 -28.43
C VAL A 387 -21.20 15.10 -29.90
N THR A 388 -21.65 13.88 -30.16
CA THR A 388 -22.31 13.54 -31.42
C THR A 388 -23.70 13.06 -31.09
N ALA A 389 -24.63 14.02 -31.17
CA ALA A 389 -26.04 13.74 -31.22
C ALA A 389 -26.34 13.14 -32.60
N ASP A 390 -26.44 11.82 -32.68
CA ASP A 390 -27.13 11.16 -33.79
C ASP A 390 -28.36 10.43 -33.26
N ALA A 391 -29.47 11.16 -33.36
CA ALA A 391 -30.80 10.59 -33.35
C ALA A 391 -31.00 9.75 -34.62
N ASN A 392 -31.23 8.45 -34.49
CA ASN A 392 -32.30 7.70 -35.20
C ASN A 392 -32.20 6.17 -34.99
N GLY A 393 -33.18 5.62 -34.27
CA GLY A 393 -34.07 4.55 -34.77
C GLY A 393 -33.59 3.10 -34.82
N ASN A 394 -34.01 2.31 -33.81
CA ASN A 394 -34.79 1.05 -33.88
C ASN A 394 -34.65 0.35 -32.50
N GLY A 395 -35.70 0.12 -31.71
CA GLY A 395 -36.92 -0.58 -32.10
C GLY A 395 -36.69 -2.09 -32.00
N GLY A 396 -36.51 -2.59 -30.78
CA GLY A 396 -36.23 -4.00 -30.49
C GLY A 396 -36.61 -4.34 -29.05
N ASP A 397 -37.90 -4.61 -28.85
CA ASP A 397 -38.50 -4.99 -27.57
C ASP A 397 -37.95 -6.35 -27.11
N GLY A 398 -37.12 -6.31 -26.08
CA GLY A 398 -36.55 -7.47 -25.40
C GLY A 398 -36.89 -7.46 -23.90
N ASN A 399 -38.16 -7.68 -23.59
CA ASN A 399 -38.68 -8.25 -22.34
C ASN A 399 -37.97 -7.85 -21.02
N SER A 400 -38.22 -6.63 -20.54
CA SER A 400 -38.00 -6.26 -19.14
C SER A 400 -39.09 -6.91 -18.27
N ASN A 401 -38.77 -8.02 -17.61
CA ASN A 401 -39.66 -8.66 -16.64
C ASN A 401 -39.89 -7.70 -15.45
N PRO A 402 -41.13 -7.37 -15.08
CA PRO A 402 -41.43 -6.47 -13.98
C PRO A 402 -41.47 -7.26 -12.66
N ASP A 403 -40.32 -7.71 -12.18
CA ASP A 403 -40.23 -8.34 -10.86
C ASP A 403 -39.91 -7.30 -9.79
N ALA A 404 -40.63 -7.38 -8.69
CA ALA A 404 -40.48 -6.53 -7.51
C ALA A 404 -39.00 -6.29 -7.19
N GLN A 405 -38.63 -5.04 -6.96
CA GLN A 405 -37.27 -4.64 -6.60
C GLN A 405 -36.83 -5.46 -5.37
N ILE A 406 -36.08 -6.53 -5.60
CA ILE A 406 -35.65 -7.44 -4.54
C ILE A 406 -34.67 -6.70 -3.67
N ASP A 407 -34.92 -6.67 -2.36
CA ASP A 407 -33.98 -6.13 -1.39
C ASP A 407 -32.78 -7.08 -1.24
N PRO A 408 -31.59 -6.73 -1.77
CA PRO A 408 -30.42 -7.60 -1.73
C PRO A 408 -29.95 -7.86 -0.30
N THR A 409 -30.29 -6.99 0.66
CA THR A 409 -29.87 -7.13 2.06
C THR A 409 -30.44 -8.38 2.72
N ARG A 410 -31.57 -8.89 2.21
CA ARG A 410 -32.21 -10.13 2.67
C ARG A 410 -31.29 -11.35 2.55
N TYR A 411 -30.47 -11.41 1.50
CA TYR A 411 -29.61 -12.56 1.19
C TYR A 411 -28.17 -12.40 1.70
N MET A 412 -27.76 -11.18 2.04
CA MET A 412 -26.44 -10.90 2.58
C MET A 412 -26.21 -11.66 3.88
N GLY A 413 -24.98 -12.10 4.11
CA GLY A 413 -24.60 -12.86 5.30
C GLY A 413 -23.57 -13.95 5.01
N THR A 414 -23.14 -14.63 6.05
CA THR A 414 -22.16 -15.72 5.98
C THR A 414 -22.89 -17.05 5.96
N TYR A 415 -22.47 -17.93 5.06
CA TYR A 415 -23.01 -19.26 4.84
C TYR A 415 -21.91 -20.31 4.93
N THR A 416 -22.11 -21.35 5.73
CA THR A 416 -21.13 -22.41 5.94
C THR A 416 -21.60 -23.74 5.38
N GLY A 417 -20.70 -24.49 4.74
CA GLY A 417 -20.89 -25.93 4.58
C GLY A 417 -20.69 -26.57 5.95
N GLY A 418 -21.62 -27.43 6.41
CA GLY A 418 -21.51 -28.07 7.73
C GLY A 418 -20.18 -28.81 7.97
N LEU A 419 -19.95 -29.31 9.19
CA LEU A 419 -18.71 -29.99 9.59
C LEU A 419 -17.39 -29.23 9.27
N GLY A 420 -17.42 -27.89 9.29
CA GLY A 420 -16.22 -27.07 9.09
C GLY A 420 -15.85 -26.82 7.63
N GLY A 421 -16.82 -26.81 6.72
CA GLY A 421 -16.62 -26.37 5.34
C GLY A 421 -16.26 -24.89 5.24
N SER A 422 -15.67 -24.48 4.12
CA SER A 422 -15.29 -23.08 3.85
C SER A 422 -16.46 -22.12 4.05
N GLU A 423 -16.18 -20.86 4.35
CA GLU A 423 -17.20 -19.83 4.43
C GLU A 423 -17.53 -19.31 3.03
N THR A 424 -18.80 -18.94 2.83
CA THR A 424 -19.23 -18.16 1.68
C THR A 424 -20.00 -16.98 2.18
N VAL A 425 -19.53 -15.78 1.90
CA VAL A 425 -20.20 -14.54 2.25
C VAL A 425 -20.98 -14.05 1.04
N VAL A 426 -22.25 -13.75 1.23
CA VAL A 426 -23.05 -13.02 0.25
C VAL A 426 -22.94 -11.55 0.60
N VAL A 427 -22.43 -10.77 -0.35
CA VAL A 427 -22.15 -9.35 -0.22
C VAL A 427 -22.88 -8.58 -1.31
N ARG A 428 -23.10 -7.30 -1.06
CA ARG A 428 -23.53 -6.37 -2.11
C ARG A 428 -22.36 -6.11 -3.06
N TRP A 429 -22.62 -6.09 -4.36
CA TRP A 429 -21.58 -5.91 -5.37
C TRP A 429 -22.16 -5.45 -6.71
N LYS A 430 -21.67 -4.33 -7.23
CA LYS A 430 -22.12 -3.66 -8.46
C LYS A 430 -23.64 -3.46 -8.50
N GLY A 431 -24.21 -3.02 -7.39
CA GLY A 431 -25.66 -2.83 -7.24
C GLY A 431 -26.50 -4.11 -7.08
N GLY A 432 -25.90 -5.29 -7.26
CA GLY A 432 -26.51 -6.60 -7.03
C GLY A 432 -25.93 -7.31 -5.80
N ILE A 433 -25.88 -8.64 -5.86
CA ILE A 433 -25.19 -9.47 -4.86
C ILE A 433 -24.15 -10.37 -5.51
N ALA A 434 -23.10 -10.67 -4.78
CA ALA A 434 -22.07 -11.63 -5.17
C ALA A 434 -21.75 -12.58 -4.00
N THR A 435 -21.23 -13.76 -4.33
CA THR A 435 -20.65 -14.67 -3.33
C THR A 435 -19.13 -14.51 -3.30
N LEU A 436 -18.55 -14.35 -2.11
CA LEU A 436 -17.12 -14.43 -1.84
C LEU A 436 -16.82 -15.71 -1.05
N SER A 437 -15.88 -16.53 -1.51
CA SER A 437 -15.44 -17.70 -0.74
C SER A 437 -14.27 -17.32 0.16
N LEU A 438 -14.30 -17.78 1.41
CA LEU A 438 -13.27 -17.51 2.42
C LEU A 438 -12.75 -18.81 3.06
N PRO A 439 -11.44 -18.88 3.38
CA PRO A 439 -10.41 -17.91 3.02
C PRO A 439 -10.03 -18.00 1.53
N THR A 440 -9.47 -16.91 0.98
CA THR A 440 -8.95 -16.88 -0.40
C THR A 440 -7.74 -15.98 -0.53
N ASP A 441 -6.74 -16.40 -1.32
CA ASP A 441 -5.57 -15.58 -1.66
C ASP A 441 -5.88 -14.55 -2.75
N ASN A 442 -6.94 -14.76 -3.53
CA ASN A 442 -7.35 -13.89 -4.62
C ASN A 442 -8.85 -13.54 -4.49
N PRO A 443 -9.19 -12.50 -3.70
CA PRO A 443 -10.59 -12.18 -3.42
C PRO A 443 -11.36 -11.77 -4.68
N ARG A 444 -10.72 -11.02 -5.60
CA ARG A 444 -11.34 -10.59 -6.85
C ARG A 444 -11.74 -11.75 -7.75
N GLN A 445 -10.89 -12.78 -7.86
CA GLN A 445 -11.21 -14.00 -8.61
C GLN A 445 -12.23 -14.89 -7.90
N SER A 446 -12.28 -14.83 -6.57
CA SER A 446 -13.23 -15.60 -5.78
C SER A 446 -14.63 -14.98 -5.72
N LEU A 447 -14.80 -13.73 -6.12
CA LEU A 447 -16.10 -13.08 -6.26
C LEU A 447 -16.86 -13.66 -7.46
N SER A 448 -18.08 -14.11 -7.21
CA SER A 448 -19.01 -14.58 -8.25
C SER A 448 -20.30 -13.78 -8.14
N GLU A 449 -20.58 -12.96 -9.15
CA GLU A 449 -21.80 -12.15 -9.25
C GLU A 449 -23.01 -13.06 -9.44
N LEU A 450 -24.14 -12.72 -8.82
CA LEU A 450 -25.39 -13.46 -8.91
C LEU A 450 -26.46 -12.62 -9.64
N THR A 451 -26.98 -13.15 -10.73
CA THR A 451 -28.13 -12.56 -11.45
C THR A 451 -29.42 -13.15 -10.88
N HIS A 452 -30.36 -12.28 -10.51
CA HIS A 452 -31.69 -12.70 -10.09
C HIS A 452 -32.45 -13.34 -11.28
N VAL A 453 -33.19 -14.42 -11.02
CA VAL A 453 -34.00 -15.11 -12.03
C VAL A 453 -35.48 -14.99 -11.71
N GLU A 454 -35.90 -15.56 -10.57
CA GLU A 454 -37.28 -15.51 -10.08
C GLU A 454 -37.31 -15.83 -8.58
N ALA A 455 -38.27 -15.27 -7.84
CA ALA A 455 -38.42 -15.50 -6.39
C ALA A 455 -37.07 -15.38 -5.64
N ASP A 456 -36.70 -16.38 -4.85
CA ASP A 456 -35.42 -16.47 -4.12
C ASP A 456 -34.33 -17.23 -4.89
N THR A 457 -34.44 -17.28 -6.22
CA THR A 457 -33.52 -17.99 -7.13
C THR A 457 -32.66 -17.03 -7.93
N PHE A 458 -31.36 -17.32 -7.93
CA PHE A 458 -30.32 -16.61 -8.65
C PHE A 458 -29.51 -17.59 -9.50
N ARG A 459 -28.73 -17.06 -10.43
CA ARG A 459 -27.71 -17.82 -11.15
C ARG A 459 -26.38 -17.09 -11.12
N ARG A 460 -25.28 -17.85 -11.07
CA ARG A 460 -23.95 -17.26 -11.20
C ARG A 460 -23.78 -16.63 -12.57
N SER A 461 -23.27 -15.41 -12.62
CA SER A 461 -22.94 -14.73 -13.85
C SER A 461 -21.68 -15.35 -14.46
N GLY A 462 -21.77 -15.82 -15.70
CA GLY A 462 -20.60 -16.24 -16.49
C GLY A 462 -19.90 -15.05 -17.15
N ASN A 463 -18.73 -15.30 -17.74
CA ASN A 463 -17.90 -14.25 -18.36
C ASN A 463 -18.56 -13.58 -19.58
N ASP A 464 -19.48 -14.26 -20.27
CA ASP A 464 -20.12 -13.79 -21.51
C ASP A 464 -21.63 -13.54 -21.34
N GLY A 465 -22.10 -13.31 -20.11
CA GLY A 465 -23.53 -13.18 -19.81
C GLY A 465 -24.30 -14.51 -19.79
N GLU A 466 -23.62 -15.64 -20.02
CA GLU A 466 -24.22 -16.96 -19.81
C GLU A 466 -24.51 -17.19 -18.32
N LEU A 467 -25.76 -17.59 -18.00
CA LEU A 467 -26.16 -17.90 -16.64
C LEU A 467 -25.66 -19.30 -16.26
N GLY A 468 -24.75 -19.34 -15.29
CA GLY A 468 -24.18 -20.55 -14.73
C GLY A 468 -25.06 -21.22 -13.69
N THR A 469 -24.42 -21.86 -12.71
CA THR A 469 -25.08 -22.68 -11.69
C THR A 469 -26.15 -21.90 -10.92
N GLU A 470 -27.30 -22.56 -10.72
CA GLU A 470 -28.41 -22.08 -9.91
C GLU A 470 -28.05 -21.99 -8.42
N VAL A 471 -28.50 -20.91 -7.79
CA VAL A 471 -28.33 -20.60 -6.38
C VAL A 471 -29.70 -20.24 -5.82
N ILE A 472 -30.24 -21.06 -4.91
CA ILE A 472 -31.56 -20.87 -4.32
C ILE A 472 -31.39 -20.53 -2.84
N PHE A 473 -32.01 -19.44 -2.40
CA PHE A 473 -32.07 -19.06 -0.99
C PHE A 473 -33.36 -19.60 -0.36
N GLU A 474 -33.24 -20.48 0.64
CA GLU A 474 -34.39 -21.04 1.34
C GLU A 474 -34.73 -20.18 2.55
N THR A 475 -36.02 -19.90 2.73
CA THR A 475 -36.53 -19.02 3.79
C THR A 475 -37.44 -19.75 4.76
N ASP A 476 -37.46 -19.30 6.02
CA ASP A 476 -38.39 -19.79 7.03
C ASP A 476 -39.80 -19.19 6.84
N GLU A 477 -40.74 -19.60 7.70
CA GLU A 477 -42.13 -19.09 7.70
C GLU A 477 -42.23 -17.58 7.93
N GLN A 478 -41.17 -16.95 8.47
CA GLN A 478 -41.07 -15.51 8.69
C GLN A 478 -40.36 -14.79 7.53
N GLY A 479 -40.02 -15.50 6.44
CA GLY A 479 -39.36 -14.94 5.26
C GLY A 479 -37.86 -14.71 5.42
N ARG A 480 -37.24 -15.17 6.51
CA ARG A 480 -35.81 -15.02 6.76
C ARG A 480 -35.03 -16.12 6.05
N VAL A 481 -34.00 -15.75 5.30
CA VAL A 481 -33.12 -16.69 4.60
C VAL A 481 -32.30 -17.46 5.65
N PHE A 482 -32.39 -18.79 5.65
CA PHE A 482 -31.60 -19.64 6.56
C PHE A 482 -30.61 -20.54 5.83
N ARG A 483 -30.70 -20.66 4.50
CA ARG A 483 -29.83 -21.53 3.70
C ARG A 483 -29.66 -21.03 2.27
N MET A 484 -28.47 -21.27 1.72
CA MET A 484 -28.17 -21.10 0.31
C MET A 484 -27.88 -22.48 -0.30
N ARG A 485 -28.64 -22.88 -1.33
CA ARG A 485 -28.57 -24.18 -1.99
C ARG A 485 -28.07 -24.03 -3.42
N THR A 486 -27.14 -24.89 -3.82
CA THR A 486 -26.81 -25.20 -5.21
C THR A 486 -27.40 -26.58 -5.55
N PRO A 487 -27.49 -27.02 -6.83
CA PRO A 487 -28.24 -28.21 -7.20
C PRO A 487 -27.90 -29.49 -6.41
N LEU A 488 -26.65 -29.63 -5.95
CA LEU A 488 -26.17 -30.83 -5.23
C LEU A 488 -25.85 -30.60 -3.75
N ASN A 489 -25.74 -29.35 -3.29
CA ASN A 489 -25.20 -29.03 -1.96
C ASN A 489 -25.88 -27.81 -1.37
N TYR A 490 -25.83 -27.66 -0.04
CA TYR A 490 -26.30 -26.46 0.62
C TYR A 490 -25.32 -25.94 1.66
N ARG A 491 -25.50 -24.67 2.01
CA ARG A 491 -24.77 -23.95 3.06
C ARG A 491 -25.77 -23.25 3.98
N THR A 492 -25.58 -23.38 5.28
CA THR A 492 -26.49 -22.80 6.29
C THR A 492 -26.00 -21.40 6.65
N ARG A 493 -26.92 -20.45 6.77
CA ARG A 493 -26.62 -19.09 7.21
C ARG A 493 -26.23 -19.09 8.70
N VAL A 494 -25.16 -18.38 9.07
CA VAL A 494 -24.64 -18.36 10.46
C VAL A 494 -24.80 -17.02 11.17
N ASN A 495 -25.12 -15.94 10.45
CA ASN A 495 -25.33 -14.60 11.00
C ASN A 495 -26.39 -13.79 10.24
#